data_AF-A0A9E0ZS27-F1
#
_entry.id   AF-A0A9E0ZS27-F1
#
_cell.length_a   1.000
_cell.length_b   1.000
_cell.length_c   1.000
_cell.angle_alpha   90.00
_cell.angle_beta   90.00
_cell.angle_gamma   90.00
#
_symmetry.space_group_name_H-M   'P 1'
#
loop_
_entity.id
_entity.type
_entity.pdbx_description
1 polymer ?
#
loop_
_entity_poly.entity_id
_entity_poly.type
_entity_poly.pdbx_seq_one_letter_code
_entity_poly.pdbx_strand_id
1 'polypeptide(L)'
;MSKTVIILIIIGVLILGAVVFPLINKHQLKNMPYDQQIRILMKQAKGLNYFKNISSGNKGALVYIKNKRKILYYPWVLAEGKMVCTKKTPYDNWDYPEERPAFREEEVLQAQKALADYNKHSSVKLYLLSDNENNKEENK
;
A
#
# COMPACT_ATOMS: atom_id res chain seq x y z
N MET A 1 6.26 27.62 -40.98
CA MET A 1 5.67 26.42 -40.35
C MET A 1 4.16 26.51 -40.48
N SER A 2 3.49 25.52 -41.10
CA SER A 2 2.04 25.58 -41.33
C SER A 2 1.27 25.47 -40.01
N LYS A 3 0.09 26.13 -39.90
CA LYS A 3 -0.79 26.08 -38.72
C LYS A 3 -1.08 24.63 -38.28
N THR A 4 -1.23 23.73 -39.25
CA THR A 4 -1.43 22.28 -39.01
C THR A 4 -0.24 21.63 -38.29
N VAL A 5 0.99 22.01 -38.64
CA VAL A 5 2.21 21.49 -37.98
C VAL A 5 2.30 21.97 -36.54
N ILE A 6 1.96 23.24 -36.29
CA ILE A 6 1.95 23.81 -34.93
C ILE A 6 0.91 23.09 -34.05
N ILE A 7 -0.30 22.86 -34.58
CA ILE A 7 -1.36 22.13 -33.87
C ILE A 7 -0.92 20.70 -33.54
N LEU A 8 -0.31 19.99 -34.49
CA LEU A 8 0.19 18.63 -34.27
C LEU A 8 1.28 18.57 -33.20
N ILE A 9 2.19 19.56 -33.17
CA ILE A 9 3.22 19.66 -32.13
C ILE A 9 2.57 19.87 -30.76
N ILE A 10 1.60 20.78 -30.64
CA ILE A 10 0.90 21.04 -29.37
C ILE A 10 0.18 19.78 -28.87
N ILE A 11 -0.54 19.09 -29.75
CA ILE A 11 -1.21 17.82 -29.41
C ILE A 11 -0.17 16.80 -28.94
N GLY A 12 0.97 16.67 -29.65
CA GLY A 12 2.05 15.77 -29.27
C GLY A 12 2.59 16.05 -27.87
N VAL A 13 2.84 17.32 -27.54
CA VAL A 13 3.33 17.73 -26.21
C VAL A 13 2.28 17.45 -25.12
N LEU A 14 1.00 17.71 -25.38
CA LEU A 14 -0.08 17.41 -24.44
C LEU A 14 -0.21 15.91 -24.16
N ILE A 15 -0.14 15.07 -25.20
CA ILE A 15 -0.16 13.61 -25.04
C ILE A 15 1.06 13.12 -24.25
N LEU A 16 2.24 13.67 -24.54
CA LEU A 16 3.47 13.32 -23.81
C LEU A 16 3.31 13.63 -22.31
N GLY A 17 2.85 14.85 -22.00
CA GLY A 17 2.61 15.34 -20.64
C GLY A 17 1.55 14.53 -19.89
N ALA A 18 0.41 14.29 -20.52
CA ALA A 18 -0.76 13.70 -19.86
C ALA A 18 -0.73 12.17 -19.79
N VAL A 19 -0.02 11.49 -20.70
CA VAL A 19 -0.05 10.02 -20.82
C VAL A 19 1.31 9.41 -20.55
N VAL A 20 2.35 9.84 -21.26
CA VAL A 20 3.68 9.21 -21.22
C VAL A 20 4.34 9.41 -19.85
N PHE A 21 4.32 10.64 -19.31
CA PHE A 21 4.90 10.92 -18.00
C PHE A 21 4.26 10.10 -16.86
N PRO A 22 2.92 10.03 -16.72
CA PRO A 22 2.28 9.19 -15.70
C PRO A 22 2.62 7.70 -15.82
N LEU A 23 2.70 7.18 -17.04
CA LEU A 23 3.06 5.77 -17.30
C LEU A 23 4.48 5.46 -16.82
N ILE A 24 5.44 6.31 -17.17
CA ILE A 24 6.84 6.15 -16.74
C ILE A 24 6.92 6.23 -15.21
N ASN A 25 6.26 7.21 -14.59
CA ASN A 25 6.29 7.39 -13.13
C ASN A 25 5.70 6.17 -12.38
N LYS A 26 4.59 5.61 -12.89
CA LYS A 26 3.98 4.40 -12.32
C LYS A 26 4.92 3.19 -12.44
N HIS A 27 5.59 3.04 -13.58
CA HIS A 27 6.54 1.95 -13.78
C HIS A 27 7.77 2.09 -12.88
N GLN A 28 8.32 3.29 -12.75
CA GLN A 28 9.44 3.56 -11.83
C GLN A 28 9.05 3.28 -10.37
N LEU A 29 7.86 3.71 -9.94
CA LEU A 29 7.37 3.44 -8.59
C LEU A 29 7.30 1.93 -8.32
N LYS A 30 6.80 1.12 -9.26
CA LYS A 30 6.69 -0.33 -9.08
C LYS A 30 8.04 -1.03 -8.90
N ASN A 31 9.09 -0.54 -9.56
CA ASN A 31 10.42 -1.16 -9.57
C ASN A 31 11.33 -0.66 -8.44
N MET A 32 10.85 0.29 -7.65
CA MET A 32 11.58 0.91 -6.56
C MET A 32 11.58 0.00 -5.30
N PRO A 33 12.57 0.09 -4.39
CA PRO A 33 12.51 -0.58 -3.10
C PRO A 33 11.26 -0.21 -2.30
N TYR A 34 10.70 -1.17 -1.55
CA TYR A 34 9.44 -1.00 -0.81
C TYR A 34 9.42 0.25 0.08
N ASP A 35 10.52 0.52 0.80
CA ASP A 35 10.62 1.68 1.71
C ASP A 35 10.49 3.02 0.98
N GLN A 36 10.99 3.10 -0.25
CA GLN A 36 10.88 4.31 -1.06
C GLN A 36 9.48 4.40 -1.69
N GLN A 37 8.87 3.28 -2.10
CA GLN A 37 7.48 3.26 -2.55
C GLN A 37 6.53 3.77 -1.47
N ILE A 38 6.69 3.29 -0.23
CA ILE A 38 5.91 3.71 0.93
C ILE A 38 6.08 5.22 1.17
N ARG A 39 7.31 5.74 1.09
CA ARG A 39 7.58 7.18 1.23
C ARG A 39 6.90 8.03 0.14
N ILE A 40 6.87 7.57 -1.10
CA ILE A 40 6.19 8.28 -2.19
C ILE A 40 4.68 8.25 -1.98
N LEU A 41 4.11 7.09 -1.65
CA LEU A 41 2.68 6.95 -1.33
C LEU A 41 2.28 7.86 -0.16
N MET A 42 3.12 7.96 0.86
CA MET A 42 2.94 8.86 1.98
C MET A 42 2.92 10.33 1.56
N LYS A 43 3.83 10.76 0.67
CA LYS A 43 3.86 12.14 0.16
C LYS A 43 2.62 12.46 -0.69
N GLN A 44 2.12 11.49 -1.46
CA GLN A 44 0.98 11.63 -2.35
C GLN A 44 -0.39 11.58 -1.65
N ALA A 45 -0.46 11.06 -0.42
CA ALA A 45 -1.70 10.97 0.35
C ALA A 45 -2.32 12.37 0.60
N LYS A 46 -3.49 12.62 0.00
CA LYS A 46 -4.29 13.86 0.16
C LYS A 46 -5.46 13.72 1.17
N GLY A 47 -5.39 12.75 2.09
CA GLY A 47 -6.43 12.48 3.09
C GLY A 47 -6.22 11.17 3.85
N LEU A 48 -6.87 11.03 5.01
CA LEU A 48 -6.65 10.01 6.04
C LEU A 48 -7.23 8.61 5.69
N ASN A 49 -6.57 7.57 6.17
CA ASN A 49 -7.05 6.19 6.37
C ASN A 49 -7.38 5.38 5.12
N TYR A 50 -6.37 4.85 4.43
CA TYR A 50 -6.60 3.82 3.41
C TYR A 50 -5.52 2.74 3.39
N PHE A 51 -5.90 1.58 2.86
CA PHE A 51 -5.00 0.47 2.59
C PHE A 51 -4.48 0.52 1.15
N LYS A 52 -3.17 0.29 0.99
CA LYS A 52 -2.53 0.13 -0.32
C LYS A 52 -1.70 -1.15 -0.32
N ASN A 53 -2.00 -2.04 -1.26
CA ASN A 53 -1.18 -3.22 -1.48
C ASN A 53 0.01 -2.88 -2.40
N ILE A 54 1.21 -3.24 -1.95
CA ILE A 54 2.46 -3.15 -2.71
C ILE A 54 2.98 -4.58 -2.87
N SER A 55 2.75 -5.18 -4.03
CA SER A 55 3.07 -6.59 -4.29
C SER A 55 4.14 -6.76 -5.36
N SER A 56 4.94 -7.81 -5.20
CA SER A 56 5.82 -8.33 -6.24
C SER A 56 5.65 -9.86 -6.30
N GLY A 57 4.75 -10.31 -7.17
CA GLY A 57 4.40 -11.72 -7.31
C GLY A 57 3.75 -12.29 -6.04
N ASN A 58 4.38 -13.32 -5.46
CA ASN A 58 3.86 -14.09 -4.33
C ASN A 58 4.19 -13.49 -2.96
N LYS A 59 4.77 -12.29 -2.91
CA LYS A 59 5.07 -11.58 -1.67
C LYS A 59 4.81 -10.09 -1.83
N GLY A 60 4.61 -9.41 -0.72
CA GLY A 60 4.42 -7.98 -0.73
C GLY A 60 4.17 -7.43 0.65
N ALA A 61 3.62 -6.22 0.66
CA ALA A 61 3.19 -5.58 1.87
C ALA A 61 1.86 -4.87 1.66
N LEU A 62 0.95 -5.08 2.60
CA LEU A 62 -0.24 -4.28 2.72
C LEU A 62 0.11 -3.12 3.65
N VAL A 63 -0.14 -1.89 3.20
CA VAL A 63 0.28 -0.67 3.91
C VAL A 63 -0.96 0.11 4.27
N TYR A 64 -1.16 0.35 5.57
CA TYR A 64 -2.22 1.22 6.06
C TYR A 64 -1.66 2.62 6.29
N ILE A 65 -2.23 3.62 5.63
CA ILE A 65 -1.82 5.01 5.78
C ILE A 65 -2.94 5.74 6.53
N LYS A 66 -2.73 5.94 7.85
CA LYS A 66 -3.68 6.69 8.69
C LYS A 66 -3.51 8.19 8.47
N ASN A 67 -2.26 8.65 8.47
CA ASN A 67 -1.84 10.02 8.19
C ASN A 67 -0.43 9.98 7.55
N LYS A 68 0.07 11.08 6.97
CA LYS A 68 1.46 11.22 6.46
C LYS A 68 2.54 10.88 7.51
N ARG A 69 2.16 10.66 8.77
CA ARG A 69 3.04 10.37 9.91
C ARG A 69 2.84 8.97 10.52
N LYS A 70 1.73 8.28 10.27
CA LYS A 70 1.40 7.00 10.92
C LYS A 70 1.06 5.97 9.86
N ILE A 71 1.92 4.95 9.75
CA ILE A 71 1.80 3.88 8.77
C ILE A 71 1.96 2.55 9.47
N LEU A 72 1.04 1.63 9.19
CA LEU A 72 1.19 0.23 9.53
C LEU A 72 1.65 -0.51 8.28
N TYR A 73 2.55 -1.45 8.51
CA TYR A 73 3.12 -2.27 7.46
C TYR A 73 2.88 -3.74 7.81
N TYR A 74 2.18 -4.40 6.91
CA TYR A 74 1.82 -5.80 7.01
C TYR A 74 2.57 -6.55 5.90
N PRO A 75 3.80 -7.05 6.16
CA PRO A 75 4.49 -7.90 5.21
C PRO A 75 3.70 -9.19 5.07
N TRP A 76 3.46 -9.61 3.85
CA TRP A 76 2.70 -10.82 3.58
C TRP A 76 3.35 -11.69 2.51
N VAL A 77 3.07 -12.98 2.61
CA VAL A 77 3.39 -13.99 1.61
C VAL A 77 2.09 -14.64 1.14
N LEU A 78 1.99 -14.92 -0.15
CA LEU A 78 0.86 -15.60 -0.75
C LEU A 78 0.96 -17.10 -0.42
N ALA A 79 0.05 -17.58 0.41
CA ALA A 79 -0.12 -18.99 0.70
C ALA A 79 -1.57 -19.37 0.39
N GLU A 80 -1.78 -20.37 -0.48
CA GLU A 80 -3.11 -20.90 -0.81
C GLU A 80 -4.12 -19.83 -1.30
N GLY A 81 -3.65 -18.85 -2.07
CA GLY A 81 -4.49 -17.75 -2.56
C GLY A 81 -4.85 -16.69 -1.50
N LYS A 82 -4.25 -16.78 -0.30
CA LYS A 82 -4.44 -15.85 0.82
C LYS A 82 -3.15 -15.10 1.11
N MET A 83 -3.27 -13.85 1.52
CA MET A 83 -2.11 -13.06 1.99
C MET A 83 -1.92 -13.34 3.48
N VAL A 84 -0.87 -14.06 3.84
CA VAL A 84 -0.55 -14.36 5.25
C VAL A 84 0.48 -13.37 5.75
N CYS A 85 0.13 -12.60 6.78
CA CYS A 85 1.03 -11.65 7.40
C CYS A 85 2.15 -12.36 8.17
N THR A 86 3.41 -12.02 7.91
CA THR A 86 4.58 -12.63 8.57
C THR A 86 5.03 -11.87 9.82
N LYS A 87 4.48 -10.68 10.09
CA LYS A 87 4.85 -9.85 11.25
C LYS A 87 4.12 -10.34 12.51
N LYS A 88 4.88 -10.59 13.59
CA LYS A 88 4.34 -11.00 14.91
C LYS A 88 3.50 -9.89 15.56
N THR A 89 3.89 -8.63 15.39
CA THR A 89 3.20 -7.43 15.89
C THR A 89 2.58 -6.63 14.74
N PRO A 90 1.40 -7.02 14.24
CA PRO A 90 0.82 -6.45 13.01
C PRO A 90 0.43 -4.96 13.12
N TYR A 91 0.21 -4.45 14.34
CA TYR A 91 -0.18 -3.06 14.59
C TYR A 91 0.98 -2.17 15.07
N ASP A 92 2.21 -2.66 14.96
CA ASP A 92 3.40 -1.87 15.26
C ASP A 92 3.79 -0.98 14.07
N ASN A 93 4.47 0.13 14.37
CA ASN A 93 4.91 1.10 13.39
C ASN A 93 5.76 0.44 12.30
N TRP A 94 5.72 1.03 11.10
CA TRP A 94 6.75 0.81 10.11
C TRP A 94 8.10 1.27 10.67
N ASP A 95 9.18 0.57 10.33
CA ASP A 95 10.53 0.91 10.76
C ASP A 95 10.96 2.23 10.09
N TYR A 96 10.65 3.33 10.77
CA TYR A 96 11.01 4.67 10.33
C TYR A 96 12.42 4.99 10.78
N PRO A 97 13.21 5.72 9.97
CA PRO A 97 14.50 6.25 10.41
C PRO A 97 14.37 7.28 11.55
N GLU A 98 13.15 7.72 11.87
CA GLU A 98 12.84 8.65 12.95
C GLU A 98 11.87 7.96 13.92
N GLU A 99 12.11 8.11 15.22
CA GLU A 99 11.17 7.62 16.23
C GLU A 99 9.81 8.33 16.09
N ARG A 100 8.74 7.53 16.12
CA ARG A 100 7.36 8.03 16.02
C ARG A 100 6.53 7.51 17.17
N PRO A 101 5.55 8.29 17.65
CA PRO A 101 4.65 7.82 18.69
C PRO A 101 3.93 6.56 18.21
N ALA A 102 3.86 5.56 19.11
CA ALA A 102 3.11 4.34 18.88
C ALA A 102 1.63 4.65 18.57
N PHE A 103 0.96 3.70 17.93
CA PHE A 103 -0.48 3.78 17.72
C PHE A 103 -1.20 3.69 19.07
N ARG A 104 -2.15 4.60 19.32
CA ARG A 104 -3.06 4.50 20.47
C ARG A 104 -4.08 3.39 20.23
N GLU A 105 -4.69 2.89 21.29
CA GLU A 105 -5.69 1.81 21.22
C GLU A 105 -6.86 2.14 20.28
N GLU A 106 -7.39 3.37 20.34
CA GLU A 106 -8.43 3.85 19.42
C GLU A 106 -7.99 3.79 17.94
N GLU A 107 -6.72 4.07 17.68
CA GLU A 107 -6.16 4.06 16.34
C GLU A 107 -5.96 2.64 15.81
N VAL A 108 -5.63 1.71 16.70
CA VAL A 108 -5.56 0.27 16.39
C VAL A 108 -6.95 -0.27 16.06
N LEU A 109 -7.98 0.09 16.85
CA LEU A 109 -9.37 -0.27 16.55
C LEU A 109 -9.83 0.27 15.18
N GLN A 110 -9.43 1.49 14.84
CA GLN A 110 -9.71 2.04 13.51
C GLN A 110 -8.99 1.27 12.39
N ALA A 111 -7.74 0.87 12.60
CA ALA A 111 -7.00 0.06 11.65
C ALA A 111 -7.61 -1.34 11.48
N GLN A 112 -8.08 -1.95 12.57
CA GLN A 112 -8.81 -3.23 12.54
C GLN A 112 -10.10 -3.13 11.73
N LYS A 113 -10.92 -2.10 11.99
CA LYS A 113 -12.15 -1.86 11.21
C LYS A 113 -11.83 -1.65 9.72
N ALA A 114 -10.83 -0.83 9.41
CA ALA A 114 -10.41 -0.60 8.04
C ALA A 114 -9.88 -1.89 7.38
N LEU A 115 -9.24 -2.79 8.14
CA LEU A 115 -8.75 -4.06 7.62
C LEU A 115 -9.90 -5.04 7.35
N ALA A 116 -10.91 -5.07 8.21
CA ALA A 116 -12.13 -5.83 7.98
C ALA A 116 -12.87 -5.33 6.72
N ASP A 117 -13.00 -4.02 6.56
CA ASP A 117 -13.57 -3.40 5.36
C ASP A 117 -12.75 -3.74 4.12
N TYR A 118 -11.41 -3.67 4.21
CA TYR A 118 -10.53 -4.08 3.12
C TYR A 118 -10.76 -5.54 2.74
N ASN A 119 -10.83 -6.46 3.71
CA ASN A 119 -11.05 -7.89 3.45
C ASN A 119 -12.46 -8.21 2.92
N LYS A 120 -13.45 -7.36 3.18
CA LYS A 120 -14.81 -7.50 2.63
C LYS A 120 -14.87 -7.15 1.14
N HIS A 121 -14.10 -6.13 0.73
CA HIS A 121 -14.14 -5.60 -0.63
C HIS A 121 -12.99 -6.10 -1.53
N SER A 122 -11.90 -6.59 -0.95
CA SER A 122 -10.75 -7.12 -1.67
C SER A 122 -10.97 -8.56 -2.11
N SER A 123 -10.55 -8.89 -3.33
CA SER A 123 -10.52 -10.26 -3.84
C SER A 123 -9.49 -11.14 -3.12
N VAL A 124 -8.44 -10.53 -2.56
CA VAL A 124 -7.39 -11.22 -1.80
C VAL A 124 -7.41 -10.69 -0.37
N LYS A 125 -7.64 -11.58 0.59
CA LYS A 125 -7.78 -11.26 2.01
C LYS A 125 -6.45 -11.38 2.73
N LEU A 126 -6.18 -10.44 3.64
CA LEU A 126 -5.05 -10.52 4.57
C LEU A 126 -5.47 -11.26 5.84
N TYR A 127 -4.70 -12.28 6.22
CA TYR A 127 -4.82 -13.03 7.47
C TYR A 127 -3.64 -12.70 8.36
N LEU A 128 -3.90 -12.36 9.62
CA LEU A 128 -2.86 -12.11 10.60
C LEU A 128 -2.38 -13.43 11.19
N LEU A 129 -1.10 -13.49 11.60
CA LEU A 129 -0.53 -14.70 12.18
C LEU A 129 -1.25 -15.11 13.47
N SER A 130 -1.70 -14.13 14.27
CA SER A 130 -2.52 -14.32 15.46
C SER A 130 -3.85 -15.04 15.18
N ASP A 131 -4.44 -14.81 14.01
CA ASP A 131 -5.72 -15.42 13.63
C ASP A 131 -5.53 -16.88 13.18
N ASN A 132 -4.31 -17.24 12.75
CA ASN A 132 -3.94 -18.60 12.37
C ASN A 132 -3.57 -19.48 13.58
N GLU A 133 -3.05 -18.89 14.67
CA GLU A 133 -2.79 -19.63 15.92
C GLU A 133 -4.10 -20.04 16.58
N ASN A 134 -5.10 -19.16 16.63
CA ASN A 134 -6.44 -19.48 17.14
C ASN A 134 -7.13 -20.60 16.33
N ASN A 135 -6.96 -20.62 15.00
CA ASN A 135 -7.48 -21.72 14.15
C ASN A 135 -6.75 -23.06 14.32
N LYS A 136 -5.52 -23.06 14.85
CA LYS A 136 -4.80 -24.29 15.18
C LYS A 136 -5.19 -24.84 16.56
N GLU A 137 -5.58 -23.97 17.48
CA GLU A 137 -6.07 -24.40 18.81
C GLU A 137 -7.50 -24.93 18.77
N GLU A 138 -8.37 -24.44 17.88
CA GLU A 138 -9.74 -24.96 17.71
C GLU A 138 -9.80 -26.34 17.00
N ASN A 139 -8.72 -26.78 16.37
CA ASN A 139 -8.63 -28.07 15.67
C ASN A 139 -7.82 -29.14 16.46
N LYS A 140 -7.67 -28.98 17.77
CA LYS A 140 -6.96 -29.92 18.64
C LYS A 140 -7.84 -30.40 19.78
#